data_AF-A0A933SBJ6-F1
#
_entry.id   AF-A0A933SBJ6-F1
#
_cell.length_a   1.000
_cell.length_b   1.000
_cell.length_c   1.000
_cell.angle_alpha   90.00
_cell.angle_beta   90.00
_cell.angle_gamma   90.00
#
_symmetry.space_group_name_H-M   'P 1'
#
loop_
_entity.id
_entity.type
_entity.pdbx_description
1 polymer ?
#
loop_
_entity_poly.entity_id
_entity_poly.type
_entity_poly.pdbx_seq_one_letter_code
_entity_poly.pdbx_strand_id
1 'polypeptide(L)'
;MSAEARIPVKTPEDVWTFTQRNVPLWDILEFFPRESIGPRGPKDAPRPYEVKPLTIETDLGWSFESDIQYGSWVFRPRSPSQPGMMKWCRERGLEPGDTIVFAKSEGGAFRVRLEKGGAAPQG
;
A
#
# COMPACT_ATOMS: atom_id res chain seq x y z
N MET A 1 14.66 15.75 -5.87
CA MET A 1 14.40 14.30 -5.91
C MET A 1 13.14 14.05 -5.10
N SER A 2 12.07 13.57 -5.74
CA SER A 2 10.85 13.18 -5.04
C SER A 2 11.19 12.00 -4.13
N ALA A 3 10.91 12.09 -2.83
CA ALA A 3 11.14 10.96 -1.93
C ALA A 3 10.22 9.80 -2.33
N GLU A 4 10.79 8.61 -2.50
CA GLU A 4 10.05 7.36 -2.70
C GLU A 4 10.17 6.50 -1.44
N ALA A 5 9.13 5.72 -1.14
CA ALA A 5 9.16 4.69 -0.12
C ALA A 5 9.03 3.31 -0.77
N ARG A 6 9.73 2.31 -0.22
CA ARG A 6 9.88 1.00 -0.85
C ARG A 6 9.55 -0.13 0.11
N ILE A 7 8.81 -1.12 -0.37
CA ILE A 7 8.55 -2.37 0.35
C ILE A 7 9.06 -3.52 -0.52
N PRO A 8 10.18 -4.17 -0.16
CA PRO A 8 10.68 -5.33 -0.89
C PRO A 8 9.80 -6.56 -0.65
N VAL A 9 9.52 -7.32 -1.71
CA VAL A 9 8.87 -8.63 -1.66
C VAL A 9 9.99 -9.68 -1.55
N LYS A 10 10.26 -10.20 -0.36
CA LYS A 10 11.46 -11.02 -0.13
C LYS A 10 11.19 -12.51 -0.32
N THR A 11 9.98 -12.95 0.03
CA THR A 11 9.65 -14.38 0.16
C THR A 11 8.31 -14.73 -0.51
N PRO A 12 8.06 -16.02 -0.79
CA PRO A 12 6.72 -16.47 -1.18
C PRO A 12 5.65 -16.18 -0.11
N GLU A 13 6.03 -16.14 1.17
CA GLU A 13 5.12 -15.77 2.26
C GLU A 13 4.71 -14.28 2.18
N ASP A 14 5.61 -13.40 1.75
CA ASP A 14 5.26 -12.00 1.49
C ASP A 14 4.23 -11.89 0.36
N VAL A 15 4.40 -12.63 -0.74
CA VAL A 15 3.43 -12.65 -1.84
C VAL A 15 2.06 -13.11 -1.34
N TRP A 16 2.01 -14.20 -0.57
CA TRP A 16 0.77 -14.67 0.03
C TRP A 16 0.16 -13.62 0.97
N THR A 17 0.98 -13.00 1.83
CA THR A 17 0.53 -11.98 2.78
C THR A 17 -0.04 -10.76 2.05
N PHE A 18 0.66 -10.25 1.04
CA PHE A 18 0.29 -9.03 0.32
C PHE A 18 -0.95 -9.24 -0.55
N THR A 19 -1.17 -10.46 -1.02
CA THR A 19 -2.34 -10.80 -1.85
C THR A 19 -3.54 -11.32 -1.04
N GLN A 20 -3.34 -11.89 0.15
CA GLN A 20 -4.43 -12.51 0.94
C GLN A 20 -4.77 -11.79 2.24
N ARG A 21 -3.80 -11.08 2.85
CA ARG A 21 -3.97 -10.41 4.15
C ARG A 21 -3.84 -8.90 4.09
N ASN A 22 -3.12 -8.35 3.10
CA ASN A 22 -2.79 -6.94 2.83
C ASN A 22 -1.30 -6.61 3.09
N VAL A 23 -0.87 -5.43 2.62
CA VAL A 23 0.53 -4.97 2.67
C VAL A 23 0.80 -4.24 3.98
N PRO A 24 1.72 -4.74 4.82
CA PRO A 24 2.18 -4.02 6.02
C PRO A 24 2.96 -2.76 5.64
N LEU A 25 2.64 -1.63 6.27
CA LEU A 25 3.23 -0.31 5.98
C LEU A 25 4.25 0.15 7.03
N TRP A 26 4.59 -0.69 8.02
CA TRP A 26 5.42 -0.33 9.17
C TRP A 26 6.73 0.35 8.79
N ASP A 27 7.42 -0.21 7.79
CA ASP A 27 8.74 0.28 7.33
C ASP A 27 8.65 1.61 6.58
N ILE A 28 7.44 2.03 6.17
CA ILE A 28 7.21 3.23 5.38
C ILE A 28 6.15 4.14 5.99
N LEU A 29 5.78 3.95 7.25
CA LEU A 29 4.65 4.65 7.86
C LEU A 29 4.86 6.18 7.87
N GLU A 30 6.10 6.62 8.11
CA GLU A 30 6.48 8.05 8.11
C GLU A 30 6.38 8.71 6.73
N PHE A 31 6.27 7.92 5.67
CA PHE A 31 6.06 8.44 4.32
C PHE A 31 4.67 9.05 4.14
N PHE A 32 3.69 8.53 4.88
CA PHE A 32 2.30 8.95 4.80
C PHE A 32 1.95 10.02 5.85
N PRO A 33 0.97 10.89 5.58
CA PRO A 33 0.53 11.90 6.53
C PRO A 33 -0.04 11.27 7.80
N ARG A 34 0.23 11.84 8.98
CA ARG A 34 -0.25 11.26 10.25
C ARG A 34 -1.77 11.32 10.36
N GLU A 35 -2.39 12.32 9.75
CA GLU A 35 -3.82 12.52 9.69
C GLU A 35 -4.57 11.43 8.90
N SER A 36 -3.87 10.61 8.11
CA SER A 36 -4.50 9.46 7.43
C SER A 36 -4.52 8.19 8.28
N ILE A 37 -4.06 8.25 9.54
CA ILE A 37 -4.08 7.10 10.44
C ILE A 37 -5.41 7.09 11.20
N GLY A 38 -6.30 6.19 10.78
CA GLY A 38 -7.63 5.98 11.35
C GLY A 38 -7.67 4.97 12.49
N PRO A 39 -8.80 4.86 13.22
CA PRO A 39 -8.96 3.95 14.34
C PRO A 39 -8.85 2.48 13.91
N ARG A 40 -8.47 1.61 14.86
CA ARG A 40 -8.35 0.16 14.64
C ARG A 40 -9.70 -0.46 14.25
N GLY A 41 -10.81 0.00 14.82
CA GLY A 41 -12.14 -0.46 14.49
C GLY A 41 -13.25 0.48 14.94
N PRO A 42 -14.51 0.18 14.59
CA PRO A 42 -15.66 1.03 14.91
C PRO A 42 -15.99 1.10 16.41
N LYS A 43 -15.39 0.22 17.23
CA LYS A 43 -15.56 0.19 18.68
C LYS A 43 -14.53 1.03 19.44
N ASP A 44 -13.50 1.51 18.77
CA ASP A 44 -12.50 2.37 19.40
C ASP A 44 -13.06 3.78 19.56
N ALA A 45 -12.65 4.46 20.64
CA ALA A 45 -13.04 5.85 20.86
C ALA A 45 -12.63 6.68 19.63
N PRO A 46 -13.53 7.54 19.10
CA PRO A 46 -13.18 8.43 18.01
C PRO A 46 -11.99 9.30 18.45
N ARG A 47 -10.99 9.41 17.58
CA ARG A 47 -9.85 10.30 17.80
C ARG A 47 -10.36 11.76 17.86
N PRO A 48 -9.66 12.66 18.57
CA PRO A 48 -10.02 14.08 18.62
C PRO A 48 -9.82 14.81 17.27
N TYR A 49 -9.44 14.10 16.22
CA TYR A 49 -9.17 14.62 14.89
C TYR A 49 -9.90 13.80 13.82
N GLU A 50 -10.29 14.47 12.74
CA GLU A 50 -10.87 13.84 11.56
C GLU A 50 -9.79 13.09 10.78
N VAL A 51 -10.08 11.85 10.40
CA VAL A 51 -9.17 11.03 9.58
C VAL A 51 -9.30 11.49 8.14
N LYS A 52 -8.19 11.89 7.51
CA LYS A 52 -8.16 12.30 6.11
C LYS A 52 -7.75 11.12 5.23
N PRO A 53 -8.64 10.58 4.37
CA PRO A 53 -8.29 9.51 3.45
C PRO A 53 -7.19 9.94 2.48
N LEU A 54 -6.44 8.97 2.00
CA LEU A 54 -5.45 9.10 0.94
C LEU A 54 -6.03 8.56 -0.36
N THR A 55 -5.71 9.23 -1.46
CA THR A 55 -5.90 8.67 -2.80
C THR A 55 -4.62 7.96 -3.23
N ILE A 56 -4.74 6.68 -3.58
CA ILE A 56 -3.66 5.87 -4.13
C ILE A 56 -3.92 5.65 -5.62
N GLU A 57 -3.05 6.18 -6.47
CA GLU A 57 -3.03 6.01 -7.93
C GLU A 57 -2.18 4.79 -8.28
N THR A 58 -2.76 3.83 -8.99
CA THR A 58 -2.03 2.63 -9.40
C THR A 58 -1.45 2.76 -10.80
N ASP A 59 -0.35 2.05 -11.05
CA ASP A 59 0.20 1.83 -12.40
C ASP A 59 -0.69 0.96 -13.32
N LEU A 60 -1.87 0.52 -12.84
CA LEU A 60 -2.88 -0.22 -13.60
C LEU A 60 -4.00 0.67 -14.16
N GLY A 61 -3.90 1.99 -14.00
CA GLY A 61 -4.86 2.95 -14.56
C GLY A 61 -6.14 3.15 -13.73
N TRP A 62 -6.16 2.64 -12.49
CA TRP A 62 -7.23 2.90 -11.53
C TRP A 62 -6.68 3.46 -10.21
N SER A 63 -7.53 4.10 -9.41
CA SER A 63 -7.18 4.62 -8.09
C SER A 63 -8.15 4.12 -7.02
N PHE A 64 -7.75 4.25 -5.76
CA PHE A 64 -8.61 3.94 -4.63
C PHE A 64 -8.34 4.89 -3.47
N GLU A 65 -9.38 5.15 -2.68
CA GLU A 65 -9.27 5.91 -1.44
C GLU A 65 -9.15 4.98 -0.23
N SER A 66 -8.23 5.28 0.68
CA SER A 66 -8.02 4.50 1.90
C SER A 66 -7.39 5.33 3.01
N ASP A 67 -7.62 4.94 4.25
CA ASP A 67 -6.86 5.37 5.43
C ASP A 67 -5.96 4.23 5.91
N ILE A 68 -5.05 4.53 6.84
CA ILE A 68 -4.15 3.56 7.48
C ILE A 68 -4.78 3.12 8.80
N GLN A 69 -5.01 1.83 8.96
CA GLN A 69 -5.62 1.30 10.17
C GLN A 69 -4.62 1.25 11.33
N TYR A 70 -4.85 2.03 12.39
CA TYR A 70 -4.01 2.01 13.59
C TYR A 70 -3.89 0.60 14.20
N GLY A 71 -2.69 0.23 14.64
CA GLY A 71 -2.40 -1.07 15.25
C GLY A 71 -2.13 -2.20 14.26
N SER A 72 -2.79 -2.20 13.09
CA SER A 72 -2.52 -3.15 12.00
C SER A 72 -1.56 -2.58 10.95
N TRP A 73 -1.54 -1.25 10.78
CA TRP A 73 -0.64 -0.48 9.90
C TRP A 73 -0.64 -0.99 8.48
N VAL A 74 -1.86 -1.17 7.97
CA VAL A 74 -2.18 -1.50 6.59
C VAL A 74 -3.16 -0.45 6.07
N PHE A 75 -3.24 -0.27 4.75
CA PHE A 75 -4.39 0.40 4.17
C PHE A 75 -5.65 -0.34 4.59
N ARG A 76 -6.70 0.37 5.01
CA ARG A 76 -7.89 -0.27 5.59
C ARG A 76 -8.42 -1.35 4.64
N PRO A 77 -8.48 -2.61 5.09
CA PRO A 77 -8.86 -3.71 4.22
C PRO A 77 -10.26 -3.49 3.66
N ARG A 78 -10.37 -3.61 2.34
CA ARG A 78 -11.64 -3.84 1.65
C ARG A 78 -11.70 -5.31 1.25
N SER A 79 -12.86 -5.77 0.78
CA SER A 79 -12.94 -7.08 0.12
C SER A 79 -11.84 -7.19 -0.96
N PRO A 80 -11.21 -8.35 -1.16
CA PRO A 80 -10.18 -8.51 -2.18
C PRO A 80 -10.65 -8.26 -3.63
N SER A 81 -11.96 -8.27 -3.87
CA SER A 81 -12.58 -7.92 -5.16
C SER A 81 -12.83 -6.42 -5.34
N GLN A 82 -12.69 -5.63 -4.28
CA GLN A 82 -12.88 -4.18 -4.31
C GLN A 82 -11.54 -3.48 -4.60
N PRO A 83 -11.55 -2.29 -5.23
CA PRO A 83 -10.35 -1.49 -5.42
C PRO A 83 -9.59 -1.28 -4.11
N GLY A 84 -8.30 -1.62 -4.11
CA GLY A 84 -7.45 -1.56 -2.93
C GLY A 84 -6.14 -2.30 -3.10
N MET A 85 -5.27 -2.22 -2.09
CA MET A 85 -3.90 -2.72 -2.18
C MET A 85 -3.82 -4.23 -2.49
N MET A 86 -4.69 -5.06 -1.89
CA MET A 86 -4.70 -6.51 -2.17
C MET A 86 -5.08 -6.82 -3.63
N LYS A 87 -6.04 -6.08 -4.20
CA LYS A 87 -6.43 -6.23 -5.61
C LYS A 87 -5.25 -5.85 -6.52
N TRP A 88 -4.62 -4.71 -6.25
CA TRP A 88 -3.44 -4.26 -6.97
C TRP A 88 -2.32 -5.30 -6.92
N CYS A 89 -2.01 -5.86 -5.74
CA CYS A 89 -0.98 -6.89 -5.60
C CYS A 89 -1.27 -8.14 -6.46
N ARG A 90 -2.52 -8.57 -6.53
CA ARG A 90 -2.91 -9.73 -7.35
C ARG A 90 -2.79 -9.44 -8.84
N GLU A 91 -3.30 -8.30 -9.28
CA GLU A 91 -3.30 -7.92 -10.69
C GLU A 91 -1.90 -7.61 -11.22
N ARG A 92 -0.99 -7.10 -10.37
CA ARG A 92 0.41 -6.89 -10.77
C ARG A 92 1.23 -8.17 -10.86
N GLY A 93 0.76 -9.27 -10.26
CA GLY A 93 1.50 -10.54 -10.23
C GLY A 93 2.82 -10.40 -9.49
N LEU A 94 2.74 -10.13 -8.17
CA LEU A 94 3.93 -10.03 -7.31
C LEU A 94 4.71 -11.35 -7.29
N GLU A 95 6.03 -11.22 -7.36
CA GLU A 95 6.98 -12.32 -7.23
C GLU A 95 8.06 -11.97 -6.19
N PRO A 96 8.67 -12.97 -5.54
CA PRO A 96 9.84 -12.72 -4.71
C PRO A 96 10.95 -12.04 -5.53
N GLY A 97 11.54 -10.99 -4.97
CA GLY A 97 12.52 -10.11 -5.64
C GLY A 97 11.92 -8.78 -6.11
N ASP A 98 10.61 -8.69 -6.27
CA ASP A 98 9.95 -7.43 -6.64
C ASP A 98 10.03 -6.38 -5.53
N THR A 99 9.81 -5.12 -5.90
CA THR A 99 9.69 -4.01 -4.94
C THR A 99 8.43 -3.20 -5.23
N ILE A 100 7.59 -3.02 -4.21
CA ILE A 100 6.46 -2.09 -4.23
C ILE A 100 7.01 -0.70 -3.96
N VAL A 101 6.78 0.25 -4.86
CA VAL A 101 7.29 1.62 -4.74
C VAL A 101 6.13 2.59 -4.62
N PHE A 102 6.17 3.41 -3.57
CA PHE A 102 5.27 4.53 -3.35
C PHE A 102 5.98 5.85 -3.64
N ALA A 103 5.32 6.74 -4.36
CA ALA A 103 5.81 8.09 -4.65
C ALA A 103 4.72 9.13 -4.35
N LYS A 104 5.11 10.32 -3.89
CA LYS A 104 4.17 11.44 -3.73
C LYS A 104 3.78 11.98 -5.12
N SER A 105 2.49 12.17 -5.34
CA SER A 105 1.92 12.84 -6.51
C SER A 105 1.56 14.28 -6.17
N GLU A 106 1.29 15.10 -7.18
CA GLU A 106 0.75 16.45 -6.98
C GLU A 106 -0.66 16.37 -6.36
N GLY A 107 -1.04 17.37 -5.57
CA GLY A 107 -2.37 17.41 -4.94
C GLY A 107 -2.57 16.49 -3.73
N GLY A 108 -1.51 15.85 -3.20
CA GLY A 108 -1.57 15.04 -1.98
C GLY A 108 -1.94 13.57 -2.20
N ALA A 109 -2.09 13.15 -3.46
CA ALA A 109 -2.22 11.74 -3.83
C ALA A 109 -0.87 11.01 -3.79
N PHE A 110 -0.92 9.68 -3.78
CA PHE A 110 0.26 8.81 -3.79
C PHE A 110 0.18 7.85 -4.96
N ARG A 111 1.27 7.67 -5.69
CA ARG A 111 1.38 6.67 -6.74
C ARG A 111 1.98 5.40 -6.20
N VAL A 112 1.45 4.25 -6.63
CA VAL A 112 2.02 2.93 -6.36
C VAL A 112 2.35 2.24 -7.67
N ARG A 113 3.55 1.67 -7.75
CA ARG A 113 4.04 0.89 -8.90
C ARG A 113 4.84 -0.32 -8.44
N LEU A 114 4.91 -1.32 -9.31
CA LEU A 114 5.75 -2.50 -9.09
C LEU A 114 7.06 -2.34 -9.87
N GLU A 115 8.19 -2.43 -9.18
CA GLU A 115 9.47 -2.66 -9.81
C GLU A 115 9.79 -4.15 -9.79
N LYS A 116 10.02 -4.71 -10.98
CA LYS A 116 10.35 -6.13 -11.10
C LYS A 116 11.77 -6.39 -10.63
N GLY A 117 11.93 -7.40 -9.78
CA GLY A 117 13.23 -7.92 -9.40
C GLY A 117 13.82 -8.64 -10.60
N GLY A 118 14.64 -7.94 -11.39
CA GLY A 118 15.09 -8.45 -12.68
C GLY A 118 15.67 -9.86 -12.60
N ALA A 119 15.06 -10.80 -13.32
CA ALA A 119 15.85 -11.83 -13.98
C ALA A 119 16.76 -11.09 -14.97
N ALA A 120 18.08 -11.26 -14.83
CA ALA A 120 18.98 -10.91 -15.92
C ALA A 120 18.44 -11.56 -17.21
N PRO A 121 18.33 -10.82 -18.34
CA PRO A 121 18.05 -11.49 -19.60
C PRO A 121 19.20 -12.47 -19.83
N GLN A 122 18.90 -13.77 -19.76
CA GLN A 122 19.80 -14.79 -20.29
C GLN A 122 19.76 -14.65 -21.80
N GLY A 123 20.69 -13.86 -22.33
CA GLY A 123 21.09 -13.89 -23.73
C GLY A 123 22.23 -14.88 -23.93
#